data_AF-A0A242LBC5-F1
#
_entry.id   AF-A0A242LBC5-F1
#
_cell.length_a   1.000
_cell.length_b   1.000
_cell.length_c   1.000
_cell.angle_alpha   90.00
_cell.angle_beta   90.00
_cell.angle_gamma   90.00
#
_symmetry.space_group_name_H-M   'P 1'
#
loop_
_entity.id
_entity.type
_entity.pdbx_description
1 polymer ?
#
loop_
_entity_poly.entity_id
_entity_poly.type
_entity_poly.pdbx_seq_one_letter_code
_entity_poly.pdbx_strand_id
1 'polypeptide(L)' 'MGEIVEMHLDGTLCETCGAFLDGETPGYPRYCEDCDDQQKEPTSVAPEEGH' A
#
# COMPACT_ATOMS: atom_id res chain seq x y z
N MET A 1 13.43 3.80 18.77
CA MET A 1 13.03 4.88 17.83
C MET A 1 12.68 4.19 16.53
N GLY A 2 11.40 4.06 16.16
CA GLY A 2 11.02 3.57 14.83
C GLY A 2 10.00 2.43 14.74
N GLU A 3 9.53 1.85 15.85
CA GLU A 3 8.73 0.60 15.83
C GLU A 3 7.50 0.68 14.91
N ILE A 4 6.81 1.82 14.92
CA ILE A 4 5.62 2.04 14.09
C ILE A 4 5.98 2.12 12.60
N VAL A 5 7.12 2.73 12.27
CA VAL A 5 7.60 2.81 10.88
C VAL A 5 8.01 1.42 10.39
N GLU A 6 8.67 0.64 11.23
CA GLU A 6 9.07 -0.75 10.92
C GLU A 6 7.84 -1.63 10.65
N MET A 7 6.74 -1.43 11.40
CA MET A 7 5.49 -2.17 11.20
C MET A 7 4.76 -1.80 9.89
N HIS A 8 4.89 -0.56 9.39
CA HIS A 8 4.37 -0.20 8.06
C HIS A 8 5.24 -0.84 6.96
N LEU A 9 6.56 -0.86 7.15
CA LEU A 9 7.51 -1.37 6.16
C LEU A 9 7.51 -2.90 6.05
N ASP A 10 7.28 -3.61 7.15
CA ASP A 10 7.20 -5.09 7.15
C ASP A 10 5.84 -5.62 6.64
N GLY A 11 4.86 -4.73 6.46
CA GLY A 11 3.50 -5.08 6.03
C GLY A 11 2.59 -5.56 7.15
N THR A 12 2.93 -5.22 8.41
CA THR A 12 2.04 -5.40 9.57
C THR A 12 0.92 -4.37 9.58
N LEU A 13 1.20 -3.15 9.11
CA LEU A 13 0.24 -2.05 9.00
C LEU A 13 0.04 -1.66 7.54
N CYS A 14 -1.17 -1.22 7.23
CA CYS A 14 -1.49 -0.59 5.95
C CYS A 14 -0.60 0.64 5.74
N GLU A 15 0.08 0.71 4.60
CA GLU A 15 0.97 1.83 4.27
C GLU A 15 0.23 3.18 4.27
N THR A 16 -1.07 3.18 3.94
CA THR A 16 -1.87 4.41 3.80
C THR A 16 -2.55 4.84 5.10
N CYS A 17 -3.27 3.93 5.75
CA CYS A 17 -4.14 4.28 6.87
C CYS A 17 -3.62 3.80 8.23
N GLY A 18 -2.55 3.00 8.25
CA GLY A 18 -1.99 2.43 9.47
C GLY A 18 -2.88 1.36 10.13
N ALA A 19 -3.92 0.87 9.45
CA ALA A 19 -4.75 -0.21 9.95
C ALA A 19 -3.92 -1.50 10.08
N PHE A 20 -4.17 -2.28 11.13
CA PHE A 20 -3.52 -3.58 11.32
C PHE A 20 -3.99 -4.56 10.25
N LEU A 21 -3.04 -5.22 9.60
CA LEU A 21 -3.31 -6.22 8.57
C LEU A 21 -3.12 -7.60 9.17
N ASP A 22 -4.19 -8.38 9.19
CA ASP A 22 -4.13 -9.77 9.66
C ASP A 22 -3.36 -10.65 8.66
N GLY A 23 -2.60 -11.61 9.21
CA GLY A 23 -1.88 -12.62 8.44
C GLY A 23 -0.36 -12.55 8.59
N GLU A 24 0.34 -13.27 7.72
CA GLU A 24 1.80 -13.27 7.69
C GLU A 24 2.33 -11.95 7.14
N THR A 25 3.33 -11.39 7.81
CA THR A 25 3.98 -10.15 7.37
C THR A 25 4.89 -10.47 6.20
N PRO A 26 4.64 -9.89 5.02
CA PRO A 26 5.36 -10.30 3.82
C PRO A 26 6.75 -9.65 3.69
N GLY A 27 7.13 -8.77 4.63
CA GLY A 27 8.39 -8.04 4.60
C GLY A 27 8.39 -6.83 3.66
N TYR A 28 7.21 -6.39 3.22
CA TYR A 28 7.03 -5.19 2.39
C TYR A 28 5.68 -4.49 2.70
N PRO A 29 5.57 -3.17 2.44
CA PRO A 29 4.32 -2.44 2.66
C PRO A 29 3.17 -2.95 1.79
N ARG A 30 1.97 -3.03 2.36
CA ARG A 30 0.76 -3.49 1.67
C ARG A 30 -0.45 -2.66 2.08
N TYR A 31 -1.52 -2.75 1.30
CA TYR A 31 -2.78 -2.07 1.55
C TYR A 31 -3.79 -2.99 2.24
N CYS A 32 -4.69 -2.42 3.04
CA CYS A 32 -5.92 -3.11 3.47
C CYS A 32 -6.91 -3.18 2.32
N GLU A 33 -7.95 -4.01 2.44
CA GLU A 33 -8.99 -4.17 1.41
C GLU A 33 -9.61 -2.81 1.00
N ASP A 34 -9.91 -1.93 1.96
CA ASP A 34 -10.45 -0.59 1.68
C ASP A 34 -9.49 0.32 0.89
N CYS A 35 -8.18 0.20 1.12
CA CYS A 35 -7.17 1.03 0.46
C CYS A 35 -6.73 0.44 -0.89
N ASP A 36 -6.72 -0.89 -1.03
CA ASP A 36 -6.38 -1.60 -2.25
C ASP A 36 -7.34 -1.26 -3.39
N ASP A 37 -8.65 -1.17 -3.11
CA ASP A 37 -9.65 -0.76 -4.11
C ASP A 37 -9.47 0.68 -4.61
N GLN A 38 -8.78 1.56 -3.86
CA GLN A 38 -8.43 2.91 -4.32
C GLN A 38 -7.18 2.95 -5.21
N GLN A 39 -6.35 1.91 -5.17
CA GLN A 39 -5.16 1.78 -6.02
C GLN A 39 -5.49 1.15 -7.38
N LYS A 40 -6.66 0.51 -7.50
CA LYS A 40 -7.16 -0.10 -8.75
C LYS A 40 -7.80 0.92 -9.71
N GLU A 41 -7.37 2.18 -9.69
CA GLU A 41 -7.66 3.04 -10.83
C GLU A 41 -6.86 2.52 -12.04
N PRO A 42 -7.53 2.08 -13.11
CA PRO A 42 -6.87 1.38 -14.19
C PRO A 42 -5.91 2.31 -14.91
N THR A 43 -4.70 1.81 -15.11
CA THR A 43 -3.77 2.24 -16.14
C THR A 43 -4.49 2.49 -17.47
N SER A 44 -4.88 3.74 -17.69
CA SER A 44 -5.23 4.26 -19.03
C SER A 44 -4.93 5.75 -19.18
N VAL A 45 -4.05 6.31 -18.34
CA VAL A 45 -3.21 7.41 -18.82
C VAL A 45 -1.96 6.78 -19.45
N ALA A 46 -2.11 6.35 -20.70
CA ALA A 46 -0.95 6.32 -21.59
C ALA A 46 -0.32 7.72 -21.54
N PRO A 47 1.02 7.86 -21.53
CA PRO A 47 1.61 9.17 -21.75
C PRO A 47 1.06 9.65 -23.10
N GLU A 48 0.34 10.78 -23.11
CA GLU A 48 0.00 11.46 -24.35
C GLU A 48 1.32 11.97 -24.95
N GLU A 49 1.98 11.09 -25.70
CA GLU A 49 3.08 11.45 -26.58
C GLU A 49 2.51 12.41 -27.62
N GLY A 50 3.03 13.63 -27.62
CA GLY A 50 2.40 14.76 -28.29
C GLY A 50 2.33 14.67 -29.82
N HIS A 51 1.47 15.54 -30.37
CA HIS A 51 1.72 16.32 -31.58
C HIS A 51 0.85 17.58 -31.57
#